data_AF-A0A9W4LKC4-F1
#
_entry.id   AF-A0A9W4LKC4-F1
#
_cell.length_a   1.000
_cell.length_b   1.000
_cell.length_c   1.000
_cell.angle_alpha   90.00
_cell.angle_beta   90.00
_cell.angle_gamma   90.00
#
_symmetry.space_group_name_H-M   'P 1'
#
loop_
_entity.id
_entity.type
_entity.pdbx_description
1 polymer ?
#
loop_
_entity_poly.entity_id
_entity_poly.type
_entity_poly.pdbx_seq_one_letter_code
_entity_poly.pdbx_strand_id
1 'polypeptide(L)'
;MSISGTAYEGALTRFPIPDIPRRMGRPPLKKDADTWATHIRLTADLRSRIEALVGPKRMAAFIRDAVEKELKRREQEAKPPRAKPSDD
;
A
#
# COMPACT_ATOMS: atom_id res chain seq x y z
N MET A 1 38.63 -26.09 8.03
CA MET A 1 38.58 -24.66 7.66
C MET A 1 38.73 -23.85 8.93
N SER A 2 39.88 -23.21 9.13
CA SER A 2 40.26 -22.51 10.36
C SER A 2 39.46 -21.22 10.52
N ILE A 3 38.83 -21.03 11.68
CA ILE A 3 38.11 -19.81 12.05
C ILE A 3 39.10 -18.92 12.82
N SER A 4 39.66 -17.92 12.14
CA SER A 4 40.48 -16.89 12.78
C SER A 4 39.57 -15.91 13.52
N GLY A 5 39.39 -16.12 14.82
CA GLY A 5 38.69 -15.19 15.70
C GLY A 5 39.61 -14.04 16.13
N THR A 6 39.31 -12.82 15.71
CA THR A 6 39.87 -11.62 16.33
C THR A 6 39.05 -11.32 17.59
N ALA A 7 39.62 -11.61 18.76
CA ALA A 7 39.05 -11.22 20.03
C ALA A 7 39.46 -9.78 20.36
N TYR A 8 38.49 -8.88 20.48
CA TYR A 8 38.69 -7.60 21.17
C TYR A 8 38.36 -7.81 22.65
N GLU A 9 39.36 -7.59 23.51
CA GLU A 9 39.20 -7.63 24.97
C GLU A 9 38.49 -6.36 25.45
N GLY A 10 37.20 -6.47 25.76
CA GLY A 10 36.46 -5.40 26.43
C GLY A 10 34.96 -5.45 26.17
N ALA A 11 34.18 -5.60 27.25
CA ALA A 11 32.72 -5.49 27.37
C ALA A 11 31.87 -6.79 27.37
N LEU A 12 30.91 -6.81 28.31
CA LEU A 12 30.12 -7.89 28.89
C LEU A 12 29.10 -8.63 28.01
N THR A 13 29.30 -8.79 26.70
CA THR A 13 28.34 -9.55 25.86
C THR A 13 29.02 -10.40 24.80
N ARG A 14 29.61 -11.53 25.24
CA ARG A 14 30.13 -12.58 24.35
C ARG A 14 29.01 -13.56 23.96
N PHE A 15 28.01 -13.08 23.24
CA PHE A 15 27.11 -13.96 22.51
C PHE A 15 27.59 -14.03 21.05
N PRO A 16 27.83 -15.22 20.48
CA PRO A 16 28.12 -15.32 19.05
C PRO A 16 26.88 -14.81 18.31
N ILE A 17 27.01 -13.71 17.56
CA ILE A 17 25.95 -13.25 16.66
C ILE A 17 25.92 -14.27 15.52
N PRO A 18 24.88 -15.10 15.39
CA PRO A 18 24.81 -16.03 14.28
C PRO A 18 24.63 -15.22 12.98
N ASP A 19 25.36 -15.61 11.93
CA ASP A 19 25.24 -15.05 10.58
C ASP A 19 23.96 -15.59 9.91
N ILE A 20 22.81 -15.20 10.47
CA ILE A 20 21.50 -15.50 9.90
C ILE A 20 21.25 -14.41 8.85
N PRO A 21 20.97 -14.75 7.59
CA PRO A 21 20.61 -13.75 6.59
C PRO A 21 19.45 -12.96 7.17
N ARG A 22 19.66 -11.65 7.30
CA ARG A 22 18.70 -10.77 7.95
C ARG A 22 17.31 -11.02 7.35
N ARG A 23 16.36 -11.55 8.12
CA ARG A 23 14.94 -11.39 7.82
C ARG A 23 14.61 -9.91 8.01
N MET A 24 15.10 -9.04 7.13
CA MET A 24 14.80 -7.62 7.18
C MET A 24 13.36 -7.43 6.72
N GLY A 25 12.46 -7.22 7.69
CA GLY A 25 11.15 -6.61 7.46
C GLY A 25 10.00 -7.60 7.27
N ARG A 26 8.84 -7.18 7.81
CA ARG A 26 7.54 -7.85 7.63
C ARG A 26 7.32 -8.13 6.14
N PRO A 27 7.08 -9.38 5.72
CA PRO A 27 6.76 -9.69 4.33
C PRO A 27 5.65 -8.77 3.82
N PRO A 28 5.71 -8.32 2.55
CA PRO A 28 4.68 -7.49 1.94
C PRO A 28 3.30 -8.10 2.16
N LEU A 29 2.33 -7.26 2.50
CA LEU A 29 0.98 -7.69 2.89
C LEU A 29 0.26 -8.49 1.80
N LYS A 30 0.63 -8.27 0.53
CA LYS A 30 0.13 -9.01 -0.64
C LYS A 30 1.29 -9.19 -1.62
N LYS A 31 1.43 -10.40 -2.17
CA LYS A 31 2.43 -10.73 -3.20
C LYS A 31 1.99 -10.32 -4.60
N ASP A 32 0.68 -10.13 -4.79
CA ASP A 32 0.05 -10.05 -6.11
C ASP A 32 -0.43 -8.63 -6.48
N ALA A 33 -0.35 -7.66 -5.56
CA ALA A 33 -0.77 -6.30 -5.80
C ALA A 33 0.04 -5.30 -4.96
N ASP A 34 0.78 -4.42 -5.64
CA ASP A 34 1.43 -3.28 -5.03
C ASP A 34 0.35 -2.32 -4.52
N THR A 35 0.19 -2.27 -3.20
CA THR A 35 -0.78 -1.40 -2.53
C THR A 35 -0.05 -0.40 -1.65
N TRP A 36 -0.35 0.89 -1.84
CA TRP A 36 0.19 1.97 -1.02
C TRP A 36 -0.84 2.45 0.00
N ALA A 37 -0.40 2.68 1.24
CA ALA A 37 -1.25 3.24 2.28
C ALA A 37 -1.40 4.75 2.08
N THR A 38 -2.59 5.19 1.71
CA THR A 38 -2.89 6.62 1.54
C THR A 38 -3.63 7.15 2.78
N HIS A 39 -3.06 8.15 3.44
CA HIS A 39 -3.71 8.85 4.55
C HIS A 39 -4.48 10.05 4.03
N ILE A 40 -5.81 10.05 4.21
CA ILE A 40 -6.68 11.18 3.85
C ILE A 40 -7.41 11.68 5.09
N ARG A 41 -7.69 12.98 5.14
CA ARG A 41 -8.49 13.59 6.21
C ARG A 41 -9.91 13.77 5.69
N LEU A 42 -10.87 13.14 6.35
CA LEU A 42 -12.30 13.33 6.12
C LEU A 42 -12.88 14.14 7.28
N THR A 43 -13.90 14.95 7.01
CA THR A 43 -14.68 15.59 8.07
C THR A 43 -15.41 14.53 8.90
N ALA A 44 -15.72 14.86 10.16
CA ALA A 44 -16.45 13.95 11.05
C ALA A 44 -17.83 13.58 10.46
N ASP A 45 -18.55 14.57 9.93
CA ASP A 45 -19.85 14.34 9.27
C ASP A 45 -19.76 13.34 8.12
N LEU A 46 -18.79 13.52 7.21
CA LEU A 46 -18.64 12.63 6.06
C LEU A 46 -18.30 11.20 6.47
N ARG A 47 -17.41 11.04 7.46
CA ARG A 47 -17.07 9.73 8.02
C ARG A 47 -18.31 9.06 8.61
N SER A 48 -19.08 9.77 9.43
CA SER A 48 -20.31 9.24 10.05
C SER A 48 -21.35 8.85 9.00
N ARG A 49 -21.52 9.65 7.94
CA ARG A 49 -22.44 9.34 6.83
C ARG A 49 -22.03 8.08 6.07
N ILE A 50 -20.74 7.91 5.80
CA ILE A 50 -20.25 6.69 5.14
C ILE A 50 -20.47 5.48 6.05
N GLU A 51 -20.10 5.57 7.33
CA GLU A 51 -20.23 4.47 8.28
C GLU A 51 -21.70 4.07 8.52
N ALA A 52 -22.62 5.02 8.55
CA ALA A 52 -24.06 4.74 8.62
C ALA A 52 -24.59 4.01 7.39
N LEU A 53 -24.01 4.26 6.21
CA LEU A 53 -24.47 3.68 4.94
C LEU A 53 -23.90 2.29 4.67
N VAL A 54 -22.61 2.06 4.96
CA VAL A 54 -21.93 0.78 4.65
C VAL A 54 -21.64 -0.09 5.87
N GLY A 55 -21.86 0.44 7.07
CA GLY A 55 -21.55 -0.21 8.33
C GLY A 55 -20.09 -0.10 8.76
N PRO A 56 -19.78 -0.57 9.99
CA PRO A 56 -18.44 -0.49 10.56
C PRO A 56 -17.44 -1.34 9.75
N LYS A 57 -16.18 -0.93 9.72
CA LYS A 57 -15.06 -1.62 9.02
C LYS A 57 -15.20 -1.72 7.49
N ARG A 58 -16.23 -1.15 6.87
CA ARG A 58 -16.47 -1.20 5.41
C ARG A 58 -16.08 0.08 4.67
N MET A 59 -15.75 1.15 5.39
CA MET A 59 -15.39 2.46 4.83
C MET A 59 -14.26 2.41 3.80
N ALA A 60 -13.19 1.63 4.06
CA ALA A 60 -12.06 1.55 3.13
C ALA A 60 -12.43 0.91 1.78
N ALA A 61 -13.33 -0.08 1.78
CA ALA A 61 -13.83 -0.67 0.54
C ALA A 61 -14.68 0.33 -0.22
N PHE A 62 -15.61 1.00 0.47
CA PHE A 62 -16.45 2.04 -0.12
C PHE A 62 -15.64 3.17 -0.80
N ILE A 63 -14.59 3.66 -0.12
CA ILE A 63 -13.74 4.72 -0.67
C ILE A 63 -13.02 4.26 -1.94
N ARG A 64 -12.46 3.04 -1.96
CA ARG A 64 -11.80 2.50 -3.16
C ARG A 64 -12.77 2.38 -4.34
N ASP A 65 -13.93 1.77 -4.11
CA ASP A 65 -14.93 1.57 -5.16
C ASP A 65 -15.45 2.92 -5.70
N ALA A 66 -15.65 3.91 -4.83
CA ALA A 66 -16.06 5.25 -5.22
C ALA A 66 -15.00 5.95 -6.08
N VAL A 67 -13.72 5.84 -5.69
CA VAL A 67 -12.59 6.42 -6.44
C VAL A 67 -12.43 5.74 -7.80
N GLU A 68 -12.53 4.41 -7.90
CA GLU A 68 -12.44 3.68 -9.16
C GLU A 68 -13.55 4.09 -10.15
N LYS A 69 -14.79 4.23 -9.65
CA LYS A 69 -15.93 4.69 -10.46
C LYS A 69 -15.73 6.12 -10.97
N GLU A 70 -15.29 7.02 -10.10
CA GLU A 70 -15.06 8.42 -10.46
C GLU A 70 -13.88 8.57 -11.44
N LEU A 71 -12.80 7.81 -11.23
CA LEU A 71 -11.66 7.79 -12.14
C LEU A 71 -12.09 7.34 -13.54
N LYS A 72 -12.80 6.20 -13.63
CA LYS A 72 -13.30 5.68 -14.90
C LYS A 72 -14.21 6.67 -15.62
N ARG A 73 -15.08 7.39 -14.88
CA ARG A 73 -15.96 8.42 -15.46
C ARG A 73 -15.15 9.54 -16.10
N ARG A 74 -14.14 10.05 -15.40
CA ARG A 74 -13.27 11.12 -15.90
C ARG A 74 -12.42 10.70 -17.08
N GLU A 75 -11.92 9.47 -17.10
CA GLU A 75 -11.17 8.92 -18.23
C GLU A 75 -12.02 8.82 -19.50
N GLN A 76 -13.32 8.53 -19.36
CA GLN A 76 -14.26 8.52 -20.49
C GLN A 76 -14.55 9.92 -21.01
N GLU A 77 -14.71 10.90 -20.12
CA GLU A 77 -14.95 12.31 -20.48
C GLU A 77 -13.71 12.97 -21.10
N ALA A 78 -12.51 12.59 -20.67
CA ALA A 78 -11.25 13.11 -21.19
C ALA A 78 -10.88 12.56 -22.57
N LYS A 79 -11.53 11.49 -23.05
CA LYS A 79 -11.29 10.97 -24.38
C LYS A 79 -12.02 11.86 -25.40
N PRO A 80 -11.31 12.54 -26.33
CA PRO A 80 -11.98 13.32 -27.35
C PRO A 80 -12.92 12.41 -28.15
N PRO A 81 -14.10 12.90 -28.61
CA PRO A 81 -14.98 12.11 -29.45
C PRO A 81 -14.16 11.61 -30.63
N ARG A 82 -14.17 10.29 -30.86
CA ARG A 82 -13.53 9.69 -32.05
C ARG A 82 -14.00 10.50 -33.24
N ALA A 83 -13.07 11.14 -33.95
CA ALA A 83 -13.36 11.82 -35.19
C ALA A 83 -14.17 10.85 -36.06
N LYS A 84 -15.40 11.23 -36.41
CA LYS A 84 -16.17 10.45 -37.37
C LYS A 84 -15.31 10.36 -38.64
N PRO A 85 -15.17 9.18 -39.26
CA PRO A 85 -14.49 9.11 -40.54
C PRO A 85 -15.21 10.07 -41.48
N SER A 86 -14.47 11.03 -42.03
CA SER A 86 -14.95 11.92 -43.07
C SER A 86 -15.29 11.05 -44.28
N ASP A 87 -16.58 10.97 -44.61
CA ASP A 87 -17.05 10.43 -45.87
C ASP A 87 -16.73 11.48 -46.96
N ASP A 88 -15.54 11.36 -47.57
CA ASP A 88 -15.16 12.04 -48.82
C ASP A 88 -14.96 10.99 -49.93
#